data_AF-D4TZA2-F1
#
_entry.id   AF-D4TZA2-F1
#
_cell.length_a   1.000
_cell.length_b   1.000
_cell.length_c   1.000
_cell.angle_alpha   90.00
_cell.angle_beta   90.00
_cell.angle_gamma   90.00
#
_symmetry.space_group_name_H-M   'P 1'
#
loop_
_entity.id
_entity.type
_entity.pdbx_description
1 polymer ?
#
loop_
_entity_poly.entity_id
_entity_poly.type
_entity_poly.pdbx_seq_one_letter_code
_entity_poly.pdbx_strand_id
1 'polypeptide(L)'
;MRDRPDGPPRHILLLSPDLGDSAVEATALVEAVFARQADMAIAVPATGREYSGYGPGVARRLIRRKTGWNCHYPLSYQRCLTREAIDAAMPFSGRYVLEASTTINVLRAGLSVMEVPCNFAHSGADRSLGSLNRPARMFDAVRATVSQLFHSDARSKRRADHEQGIGVPYPAPASARDEAEASDPSDARRTEMVG
;
A
#
# COMPACT_ATOMS: atom_id res chain seq x y z
N MET A 1 -12.38 14.00 13.24
CA MET A 1 -11.83 13.13 14.30
C MET A 1 -10.35 13.49 14.42
N ARG A 2 -9.89 14.08 15.53
CA ARG A 2 -8.48 14.48 15.72
C ARG A 2 -7.77 13.43 16.57
N ASP A 3 -6.48 13.23 16.31
CA ASP A 3 -5.61 12.46 17.19
C ASP A 3 -5.60 13.09 18.58
N ARG A 4 -5.49 12.24 19.61
CA ARG A 4 -5.30 12.75 20.97
C ARG A 4 -3.87 13.28 21.07
N PRO A 5 -3.65 14.48 21.65
CA PRO A 5 -2.30 15.06 21.77
C PRO A 5 -1.33 14.13 22.51
N ASP A 6 -1.83 13.32 23.46
CA ASP A 6 -1.02 12.42 24.28
C ASP A 6 -1.21 10.94 23.94
N GLY A 7 -1.89 10.63 22.83
CA GLY A 7 -2.18 9.25 22.41
C GLY A 7 -1.29 8.81 21.24
N PRO A 8 -1.05 7.50 21.06
CA PRO A 8 -0.38 7.02 19.87
C PRO A 8 -1.18 7.43 18.60
N PRO A 9 -0.49 7.71 17.49
CA PRO A 9 -1.13 8.07 16.24
C PRO A 9 -2.09 6.95 15.80
N ARG A 10 -3.30 7.33 15.36
CA ARG A 10 -4.30 6.35 14.93
C ARG A 10 -4.00 5.81 13.54
N HIS A 11 -4.24 4.52 13.36
CA HIS A 11 -4.31 3.92 12.03
C HIS A 11 -5.61 4.33 11.33
N ILE A 12 -5.57 4.41 10.02
CA ILE A 12 -6.71 4.75 9.16
C ILE A 12 -7.10 3.51 8.38
N LEU A 13 -8.35 3.09 8.53
CA LEU A 13 -8.93 1.95 7.83
C LEU A 13 -9.91 2.45 6.77
N LEU A 14 -9.67 2.08 5.52
CA LEU A 14 -10.53 2.35 4.36
C LEU A 14 -11.30 1.09 4.02
N LEU A 15 -12.64 1.17 3.99
CA LEU A 15 -13.53 0.03 3.73
C LEU A 15 -14.71 0.41 2.85
N SER A 16 -15.12 -0.51 1.97
CA SER A 16 -16.31 -0.32 1.16
C SER A 16 -17.57 -0.35 2.05
N PRO A 17 -18.59 0.46 1.73
CA PRO A 17 -19.81 0.53 2.54
C PRO A 17 -20.72 -0.69 2.39
N ASP A 18 -20.47 -1.58 1.43
CA ASP A 18 -21.34 -2.69 1.05
C ASP A 18 -20.93 -4.05 1.64
N LEU A 19 -19.95 -4.05 2.55
CA LEU A 19 -19.34 -5.23 3.15
C LEU A 19 -20.21 -5.92 4.22
N GLY A 20 -21.09 -5.17 4.89
CA GLY A 20 -21.90 -5.69 6.00
C GLY A 20 -21.05 -6.42 7.05
N ASP A 21 -21.48 -7.60 7.46
CA ASP A 21 -20.80 -8.43 8.47
C ASP A 21 -19.39 -8.86 8.05
N SER A 22 -19.12 -8.97 6.74
CA SER A 22 -17.79 -9.34 6.25
C SER A 22 -16.73 -8.26 6.49
N ALA A 23 -17.13 -7.06 6.95
CA ALA A 23 -16.18 -6.03 7.40
C ALA A 23 -15.26 -6.52 8.54
N VAL A 24 -15.67 -7.55 9.30
CA VAL A 24 -14.83 -8.17 10.35
C VAL A 24 -13.50 -8.69 9.80
N GLU A 25 -13.44 -9.10 8.53
CA GLU A 25 -12.23 -9.58 7.85
C GLU A 25 -11.14 -8.49 7.77
N ALA A 26 -11.52 -7.21 7.91
CA ALA A 26 -10.58 -6.10 7.96
C ALA A 26 -9.65 -6.14 9.18
N THR A 27 -9.97 -6.95 10.19
CA THR A 27 -9.10 -7.19 11.35
C THR A 27 -7.71 -7.63 10.92
N ALA A 28 -7.59 -8.49 9.89
CA ALA A 28 -6.30 -8.91 9.36
C ALA A 28 -5.45 -7.75 8.81
N LEU A 29 -6.08 -6.74 8.20
CA LEU A 29 -5.39 -5.53 7.74
C LEU A 29 -4.89 -4.69 8.91
N VAL A 30 -5.73 -4.55 9.94
CA VAL A 30 -5.39 -3.79 11.14
C VAL A 30 -4.26 -4.47 11.90
N GLU A 31 -4.30 -5.79 12.05
CA GLU A 31 -3.26 -6.57 12.71
C GLU A 31 -1.90 -6.44 12.00
N ALA A 32 -1.86 -6.52 10.67
CA ALA A 32 -0.62 -6.36 9.91
C ALA A 32 0.06 -4.99 10.15
N VAL A 33 -0.74 -3.92 10.24
CA VAL A 33 -0.23 -2.57 10.50
C VAL A 33 0.12 -2.38 11.98
N PHE A 34 -0.76 -2.84 12.88
CA PHE A 34 -0.58 -2.73 14.34
C PHE A 34 0.65 -3.49 14.82
N ALA A 35 0.90 -4.69 14.27
CA ALA A 35 2.09 -5.50 14.54
C ALA A 35 3.36 -4.98 13.83
N ARG A 36 3.28 -3.82 13.14
CA ARG A 36 4.38 -3.19 12.41
C ARG A 36 5.03 -4.12 11.37
N GLN A 37 4.23 -5.00 10.76
CA GLN A 37 4.66 -5.82 9.62
C GLN A 37 4.68 -5.03 8.32
N ALA A 38 3.79 -4.03 8.20
CA ALA A 38 3.78 -3.06 7.11
C ALA A 38 3.22 -1.71 7.58
N ASP A 39 3.60 -0.62 6.90
CA ASP A 39 3.02 0.71 7.12
C ASP A 39 1.67 0.87 6.41
N MET A 40 1.43 0.04 5.38
CA MET A 40 0.14 -0.07 4.71
C MET A 40 -0.16 -1.53 4.35
N ALA A 41 -1.33 -2.01 4.76
CA ALA A 41 -1.89 -3.28 4.34
C ALA A 41 -2.95 -3.09 3.25
N ILE A 42 -2.91 -3.91 2.20
CA ILE A 42 -3.86 -3.90 1.09
C ILE A 42 -4.56 -5.25 1.05
N ALA A 43 -5.91 -5.26 1.06
CA ALA A 43 -6.64 -6.51 1.00
C ALA A 43 -6.52 -7.20 -0.35
N VAL A 44 -6.38 -8.53 -0.33
CA VAL A 44 -6.47 -9.39 -1.50
C VAL A 44 -7.48 -10.52 -1.24
N PRO A 45 -8.26 -10.96 -2.23
CA PRO A 45 -9.11 -12.14 -2.11
C PRO A 45 -8.30 -13.35 -1.65
N ALA A 46 -8.75 -13.99 -0.57
CA ALA A 46 -8.12 -15.20 -0.02
C ALA A 46 -8.08 -16.37 -1.03
N THR A 47 -8.96 -16.36 -2.04
CA THR A 47 -9.03 -17.38 -3.10
C THR A 47 -7.93 -17.25 -4.16
N GLY A 48 -7.07 -16.23 -4.10
CA GLY A 48 -5.93 -16.06 -5.01
C GLY A 48 -6.31 -15.70 -6.45
N ARG A 49 -7.57 -15.34 -6.73
CA ARG A 49 -8.02 -14.98 -8.07
C ARG A 49 -7.53 -13.59 -8.46
N GLU A 50 -6.53 -13.50 -9.34
CA GLU A 50 -5.99 -12.22 -9.78
C GLU A 50 -7.05 -11.28 -10.39
N TYR A 51 -6.93 -9.97 -10.10
CA TYR A 51 -7.67 -8.93 -10.84
C TYR A 51 -7.26 -8.98 -12.33
N SER A 52 -8.11 -9.54 -13.18
CA SER A 52 -7.90 -9.54 -14.63
C SER A 52 -8.56 -8.32 -15.28
N GLY A 53 -7.93 -7.79 -16.34
CA GLY A 53 -8.44 -6.67 -17.11
C GLY A 53 -7.41 -5.58 -17.41
N TYR A 54 -7.73 -4.70 -18.35
CA TYR A 54 -6.82 -3.66 -18.84
C TYR A 54 -6.43 -2.65 -17.74
N GLY A 55 -7.40 -2.16 -16.96
CA GLY A 55 -7.17 -1.19 -15.88
C GLY A 55 -6.18 -1.68 -14.81
N PRO A 56 -6.43 -2.85 -14.18
CA PRO A 56 -5.48 -3.45 -13.24
C PRO A 56 -4.11 -3.68 -13.87
N GLY A 57 -4.04 -4.16 -15.11
CA GLY A 57 -2.76 -4.37 -15.82
C GLY A 57 -1.94 -3.08 -15.99
N VAL A 58 -2.58 -1.96 -16.31
CA VAL A 58 -1.92 -0.64 -16.39
C VAL A 58 -1.42 -0.20 -15.02
N ALA A 59 -2.23 -0.34 -13.97
CA ALA A 59 -1.86 0.04 -12.61
C ALA A 59 -0.67 -0.79 -12.09
N ARG A 60 -0.66 -2.12 -12.27
CA ARG A 60 0.50 -2.98 -11.92
C ARG A 60 1.76 -2.51 -12.61
N ARG A 61 1.68 -2.26 -13.92
CA ARG A 61 2.83 -1.80 -14.73
C ARG A 61 3.34 -0.45 -14.23
N LEU A 62 2.44 0.46 -13.87
CA LEU A 62 2.80 1.78 -13.35
C LEU A 62 3.49 1.68 -11.99
N ILE A 63 2.90 0.96 -11.03
CA ILE A 63 3.47 0.70 -9.70
C ILE A 63 4.85 0.08 -9.85
N ARG A 64 4.96 -1.04 -10.57
CA ARG A 64 6.24 -1.74 -10.79
C ARG A 64 7.30 -0.83 -11.41
N ARG A 65 6.94 -0.01 -12.39
CA ARG A 65 7.89 0.94 -13.02
C ARG A 65 8.36 2.03 -12.07
N LYS A 66 7.51 2.49 -11.15
CA LYS A 66 7.81 3.60 -10.24
C LYS A 66 8.44 3.17 -8.93
N THR A 67 8.19 1.95 -8.47
CA THR A 67 8.58 1.49 -7.11
C THR A 67 9.36 0.18 -7.09
N GLY A 68 9.33 -0.59 -8.19
CA GLY A 68 9.90 -1.94 -8.24
C GLY A 68 9.02 -3.03 -7.60
N TRP A 69 7.86 -2.66 -7.05
CA TRP A 69 6.95 -3.61 -6.39
C TRP A 69 6.04 -4.34 -7.39
N ASN A 70 5.92 -5.65 -7.24
CA ASN A 70 5.00 -6.53 -7.98
C ASN A 70 3.70 -6.69 -7.19
N CYS A 71 2.78 -5.76 -7.41
CA CYS A 71 1.46 -5.77 -6.77
C CYS A 71 0.48 -6.71 -7.48
N HIS A 72 -0.23 -7.56 -6.74
CA HIS A 72 -1.27 -8.43 -7.29
C HIS A 72 -2.62 -7.72 -7.42
N TYR A 73 -2.99 -6.83 -6.49
CA TYR A 73 -4.32 -6.17 -6.46
C TYR A 73 -4.19 -4.64 -6.37
N PRO A 74 -3.69 -3.98 -7.44
CA PRO A 74 -3.31 -2.56 -7.40
C PRO A 74 -4.47 -1.59 -7.22
N LEU A 75 -5.70 -2.06 -7.42
CA LEU A 75 -6.93 -1.30 -7.33
C LEU A 75 -7.86 -1.81 -6.21
N SER A 76 -7.32 -2.61 -5.28
CA SER A 76 -8.08 -2.99 -4.08
C SER A 76 -8.45 -1.74 -3.29
N TYR A 77 -9.68 -1.65 -2.79
CA TYR A 77 -10.14 -0.47 -2.08
C TYR A 77 -9.79 -0.55 -0.58
N GLN A 78 -9.94 -1.74 -0.01
CA GLN A 78 -9.78 -1.99 1.41
C GLN A 78 -8.31 -1.93 1.80
N ARG A 79 -7.98 -0.99 2.70
CA ARG A 79 -6.61 -0.76 3.16
C ARG A 79 -6.58 -0.32 4.61
N CYS A 80 -5.55 -0.72 5.33
CA CYS A 80 -5.19 -0.10 6.60
C CYS A 80 -3.85 0.62 6.45
N LEU A 81 -3.71 1.80 7.02
CA LEU A 81 -2.54 2.66 6.90
C LEU A 81 -2.14 3.24 8.26
N THR A 82 -0.84 3.38 8.48
CA THR A 82 -0.31 4.23 9.56
C THR A 82 -0.60 5.72 9.29
N ARG A 83 -0.37 6.56 10.30
CA ARG A 83 -0.54 8.01 10.18
C ARG A 83 0.42 8.56 9.12
N GLU A 84 1.67 8.10 9.17
CA GLU A 84 2.78 8.43 8.28
C GLU A 84 2.47 8.02 6.84
N ALA A 85 1.89 6.83 6.64
CA ALA A 85 1.50 6.36 5.32
C ALA A 85 0.40 7.21 4.69
N ILE A 86 -0.58 7.68 5.49
CA ILE A 86 -1.60 8.61 4.99
C ILE A 86 -1.00 9.98 4.68
N ASP A 87 -0.07 10.48 5.49
CA ASP A 87 0.63 11.74 5.18
C ASP A 87 1.42 11.65 3.89
N ALA A 88 2.13 10.53 3.67
CA ALA A 88 2.83 10.28 2.42
C ALA A 88 1.86 10.17 1.22
N ALA A 89 0.67 9.61 1.43
CA ALA A 89 -0.35 9.49 0.40
C ALA A 89 -1.00 10.83 0.01
N MET A 90 -0.94 11.82 0.89
CA MET A 90 -1.54 13.14 0.67
C MET A 90 -0.63 14.10 -0.13
N PRO A 91 -1.23 15.03 -0.92
CA PRO A 91 -2.65 15.16 -1.18
C PRO A 91 -3.16 14.01 -2.06
N PHE A 92 -4.35 13.49 -1.75
CA PHE A 92 -4.96 12.44 -2.55
C PHE A 92 -5.14 12.91 -3.98
N SER A 93 -4.61 12.16 -4.94
CA SER A 93 -4.87 12.42 -6.35
C SER A 93 -6.37 12.26 -6.58
N GLY A 94 -7.04 13.31 -7.05
CA GLY A 94 -8.46 13.21 -7.38
C GLY A 94 -8.73 12.14 -8.44
N ARG A 95 -9.87 11.44 -8.31
CA ARG A 95 -10.45 10.46 -9.25
C ARG A 95 -9.87 9.03 -9.15
N TYR A 96 -10.22 8.19 -10.13
CA TYR A 96 -10.15 6.72 -10.17
C TYR A 96 -8.74 6.08 -10.16
N VAL A 97 -7.73 6.79 -9.63
CA VAL A 97 -6.33 6.32 -9.51
C VAL A 97 -5.81 6.47 -8.09
N LEU A 98 -6.68 6.83 -7.14
CA LEU A 98 -6.36 6.99 -5.73
C LEU A 98 -5.61 5.78 -5.17
N GLU A 99 -6.07 4.57 -5.50
CA GLU A 99 -5.53 3.30 -5.05
C GLU A 99 -4.06 3.12 -5.44
N ALA A 100 -3.79 3.31 -6.74
CA ALA A 100 -2.46 3.12 -7.30
C ALA A 100 -1.51 4.27 -6.92
N SER A 101 -2.01 5.50 -6.87
CA SER A 101 -1.20 6.67 -6.49
C SER A 101 -0.80 6.62 -5.01
N THR A 102 -1.72 6.24 -4.13
CA THR A 102 -1.44 5.99 -2.70
C THR A 102 -0.32 4.98 -2.56
N THR A 103 -0.42 3.85 -3.26
CA THR A 103 0.62 2.80 -3.28
C THR A 103 1.98 3.34 -3.72
N ILE A 104 2.01 4.10 -4.81
CA ILE A 104 3.26 4.68 -5.33
C ILE A 104 3.86 5.68 -4.34
N ASN A 105 3.03 6.54 -3.75
CA ASN A 105 3.50 7.59 -2.85
C ASN A 105 4.04 7.00 -1.54
N VAL A 106 3.33 6.04 -0.93
CA VAL A 106 3.78 5.34 0.28
C VAL A 106 5.12 4.64 0.03
N LEU A 107 5.23 3.87 -1.06
CA LEU A 107 6.48 3.19 -1.39
C LEU A 107 7.63 4.15 -1.72
N ARG A 108 7.35 5.29 -2.36
CA ARG A 108 8.35 6.33 -2.64
C ARG A 108 8.82 7.07 -1.38
N ALA A 109 7.98 7.13 -0.35
CA ALA A 109 8.37 7.61 0.97
C ALA A 109 9.24 6.60 1.74
N GLY A 110 9.52 5.42 1.18
CA GLY A 110 10.34 4.38 1.80
C GLY A 110 9.60 3.51 2.81
N LEU A 111 8.29 3.72 2.93
CA LEU A 111 7.38 2.96 3.78
C LEU A 111 7.02 1.61 3.15
N SER A 112 6.74 0.64 4.00
CA SER A 112 6.46 -0.75 3.66
C SER A 112 4.99 -1.00 3.35
N VAL A 113 4.74 -1.81 2.32
CA VAL A 113 3.40 -2.20 1.88
C VAL A 113 3.31 -3.72 1.84
N MET A 114 2.20 -4.29 2.34
CA MET A 114 1.92 -5.73 2.30
C MET A 114 0.52 -5.98 1.73
N GLU A 115 0.39 -7.02 0.91
CA GLU A 115 -0.90 -7.56 0.49
C GLU A 115 -1.36 -8.66 1.46
N VAL A 116 -2.57 -8.54 2.02
CA VAL A 116 -3.08 -9.43 3.07
C VAL A 116 -4.35 -10.15 2.58
N PRO A 117 -4.40 -11.48 2.62
CA PRO A 117 -5.60 -12.24 2.30
C PRO A 117 -6.78 -11.87 3.20
N CYS A 118 -7.92 -11.51 2.61
CA CYS A 118 -9.18 -11.24 3.31
C CYS A 118 -10.36 -11.84 2.53
N ASN A 119 -11.38 -12.32 3.21
CA ASN A 119 -12.57 -12.92 2.59
C ASN A 119 -13.79 -11.98 2.61
N PHE A 120 -13.65 -10.79 2.01
CA PHE A 120 -14.73 -9.82 1.91
C PHE A 120 -15.89 -10.30 1.03
N ALA A 121 -17.11 -10.14 1.53
CA ALA A 121 -18.35 -10.41 0.81
C ALA A 121 -19.02 -9.09 0.43
N HIS A 122 -19.08 -8.81 -0.87
CA HIS A 122 -19.70 -7.60 -1.41
C HIS A 122 -21.18 -7.86 -1.75
N SER A 123 -22.08 -7.14 -1.09
CA SER A 123 -23.51 -7.16 -1.45
C SER A 123 -23.76 -6.52 -2.83
N GLY A 124 -22.85 -5.68 -3.32
CA GLY A 124 -23.00 -4.96 -4.59
C GLY A 124 -23.93 -3.76 -4.50
N ALA A 125 -24.36 -3.35 -3.30
CA ALA A 125 -25.13 -2.13 -3.06
C ALA A 125 -24.34 -0.86 -3.45
N ASP A 126 -23.00 -0.94 -3.47
CA ASP A 126 -22.09 0.10 -3.94
C ASP A 126 -22.05 0.26 -5.47
N ARG A 127 -22.54 -0.74 -6.24
CA ARG A 127 -22.50 -0.73 -7.72
C ARG A 127 -23.24 0.44 -8.34
N SER A 128 -24.21 1.01 -7.62
CA SER A 128 -24.88 2.26 -8.02
C SER A 128 -23.89 3.40 -8.22
N LEU A 129 -22.86 3.51 -7.38
CA LEU A 129 -21.85 4.56 -7.44
C LEU A 129 -20.75 4.24 -8.47
N GLY A 130 -20.40 2.96 -8.62
CA GLY A 130 -19.32 2.50 -9.51
C GLY A 130 -19.71 2.33 -10.99
N SER A 131 -20.98 2.09 -11.30
CA SER A 131 -21.48 1.85 -12.67
C SER A 131 -21.80 3.12 -13.45
N LEU A 132 -22.04 4.25 -12.77
CA LEU A 132 -22.54 5.47 -13.39
C LEU A 132 -21.60 6.07 -14.45
N ASN A 133 -20.27 5.93 -14.31
CA ASN A 133 -19.30 6.71 -15.11
C ASN A 133 -18.06 5.93 -15.57
N ARG A 134 -18.22 4.68 -16.01
CA ARG A 134 -17.13 3.85 -16.56
C ARG A 134 -16.20 4.56 -17.57
N PRO A 135 -16.67 5.44 -18.47
CA PRO A 135 -15.79 6.18 -19.40
C PRO A 135 -14.90 7.21 -18.67
N ALA A 136 -15.45 7.92 -17.68
CA ALA A 136 -14.67 8.86 -16.87
C ALA A 136 -13.57 8.14 -16.08
N ARG A 137 -13.83 6.90 -15.63
CA ARG A 137 -12.81 6.03 -15.01
C ARG A 137 -11.62 5.78 -15.90
N MET A 138 -11.89 5.42 -17.15
CA MET A 138 -10.84 5.12 -18.11
C MET A 138 -10.05 6.38 -18.47
N PHE A 139 -10.75 7.51 -18.66
CA PHE A 139 -10.12 8.78 -18.96
C PHE A 139 -9.24 9.29 -17.80
N ASP A 140 -9.72 9.18 -16.57
CA ASP A 140 -8.96 9.57 -15.38
C ASP A 140 -7.77 8.64 -15.13
N ALA A 141 -7.93 7.33 -15.37
CA ALA A 141 -6.83 6.36 -15.35
C ALA A 141 -5.71 6.75 -16.32
N VAL A 142 -6.07 7.13 -17.55
CA VAL A 142 -5.13 7.62 -18.55
C VAL A 142 -4.49 8.93 -18.11
N ARG A 143 -5.28 9.93 -17.69
CA ARG A 143 -4.77 11.25 -17.29
C ARG A 143 -3.81 11.17 -16.11
N ALA A 144 -4.14 10.39 -15.08
CA ALA A 144 -3.26 10.23 -13.93
C ALA A 144 -1.97 9.51 -14.30
N THR A 145 -2.04 8.45 -15.13
CA THR A 145 -0.86 7.76 -15.66
C THR A 145 0.04 8.74 -16.39
N VAL A 146 -0.53 9.58 -17.25
CA VAL A 146 0.19 10.64 -17.99
C VAL A 146 0.81 11.65 -17.02
N SER A 147 0.05 12.16 -16.04
CA SER A 147 0.59 13.11 -15.05
C SER A 147 1.73 12.52 -14.22
N GLN A 148 1.65 11.24 -13.84
CA GLN A 148 2.68 10.57 -13.07
C GLN A 148 3.91 10.22 -13.93
N LEU A 149 3.76 10.03 -15.24
CA LEU A 149 4.90 9.94 -16.15
C LEU A 149 5.69 11.25 -16.18
N PHE A 150 5.00 12.40 -16.14
CA PHE A 150 5.63 13.73 -16.14
C PHE A 150 6.21 14.18 -14.80
N HIS A 151 5.77 13.62 -13.65
CA HIS A 151 6.39 13.85 -12.33
C HIS A 151 7.67 13.01 -12.12
N SER A 152 8.46 12.81 -13.17
CA SER A 152 9.73 12.11 -13.08
C SER A 152 10.81 13.05 -12.55
N ASP A 153 11.31 12.73 -11.35
CA ASP A 153 12.74 12.84 -11.07
C ASP A 153 13.18 11.61 -10.26
N ALA A 154 14.26 10.99 -10.73
CA ALA A 154 14.85 9.73 -10.28
C ALA A 154 15.28 9.80 -8.79
N ARG A 155 15.51 8.73 -8.03
CA ARG A 155 15.90 7.33 -8.29
C ARG A 155 15.12 6.43 -7.30
N SER A 156 14.72 5.23 -7.68
CA SER A 156 15.52 4.05 -7.30
C SER A 156 15.05 2.86 -8.12
N LYS A 157 15.90 2.39 -9.05
CA LYS A 157 15.92 0.97 -9.42
C LYS A 157 16.42 0.21 -8.18
N ARG A 158 15.59 0.06 -7.14
CA ARG A 158 15.85 -0.95 -6.13
C ARG A 158 15.72 -2.26 -6.89
N ARG A 159 16.81 -3.01 -6.99
CA ARG A 159 16.71 -4.38 -7.50
C ARG A 159 15.68 -5.10 -6.63
N ALA A 160 14.87 -5.92 -7.28
CA ALA A 160 13.91 -6.80 -6.62
C ALA A 160 14.66 -7.95 -5.91
N ASP A 161 15.67 -7.61 -5.11
CA ASP A 161 16.52 -8.57 -4.38
C ASP A 161 15.79 -9.08 -3.11
N HIS A 162 14.63 -8.51 -2.79
CA HIS A 162 13.72 -8.99 -1.75
C HIS A 162 12.61 -9.84 -2.36
N GLU A 163 12.26 -10.94 -1.69
CA GLU A 163 11.08 -11.74 -1.98
C GLU A 163 9.83 -10.84 -2.00
N GLN A 164 8.98 -11.03 -3.00
CA GLN A 164 7.75 -10.26 -3.16
C GLN A 164 6.59 -11.23 -3.38
N GLY A 165 5.48 -10.96 -2.71
CA GLY A 165 4.27 -11.76 -2.85
C GLY A 165 3.22 -11.34 -1.83
N ILE A 166 2.10 -12.02 -1.88
CA ILE A 166 1.04 -11.88 -0.88
C ILE A 166 1.59 -12.31 0.48
N GLY A 167 1.37 -11.49 1.51
CA GLY A 167 1.86 -11.70 2.87
C GLY A 167 3.33 -11.33 3.08
N VAL A 168 4.02 -10.79 2.06
CA VAL A 168 5.42 -10.36 2.19
C VAL A 168 5.49 -8.83 2.08
N PRO A 169 6.04 -8.14 3.09
CA PRO A 169 6.11 -6.69 3.06
C PRO A 169 7.21 -6.21 2.11
N TYR A 170 6.93 -5.16 1.34
CA TYR A 170 7.88 -4.54 0.43
C TYR A 170 7.88 -3.01 0.56
N PRO A 171 9.06 -2.38 0.71
CA PRO A 171 10.31 -2.99 1.16
C PRO A 171 10.15 -3.62 2.56
N ALA A 172 11.17 -4.33 3.05
CA ALA A 172 11.19 -4.80 4.43
C ALA A 172 10.84 -3.64 5.40
N PRO A 173 9.97 -3.89 6.40
CA PRO A 173 9.48 -2.88 7.32
C PRO A 173 10.63 -2.34 8.16
N ALA A 174 10.46 -1.12 8.71
CA ALA A 174 11.48 -0.49 9.54
C ALA A 174 11.85 -1.35 10.77
N SER A 175 10.88 -2.05 11.37
CA SER A 175 11.11 -3.00 12.47
C SER A 175 12.16 -4.06 12.14
N ALA A 176 12.13 -4.61 10.93
CA ALA A 176 13.11 -5.59 10.47
C ALA A 176 14.48 -4.97 10.16
N ARG A 177 14.55 -3.65 9.90
CA ARG A 177 15.83 -2.94 9.70
C ARG A 177 16.49 -2.62 11.03
N ASP A 178 15.72 -2.22 12.02
CA ASP A 178 16.22 -1.96 13.38
C ASP A 178 16.83 -3.24 13.99
N GLU A 179 16.22 -4.41 13.77
CA GLU A 179 16.77 -5.71 14.18
C GLU A 179 18.02 -6.12 13.37
N ALA A 180 18.06 -5.83 12.07
CA ALA A 180 19.22 -6.12 11.22
C ALA A 180 20.42 -5.20 11.54
N GLU A 181 20.17 -3.94 11.88
CA GLU A 181 21.19 -2.96 12.26
C GLU A 181 21.70 -3.22 13.68
N ALA A 182 20.84 -3.68 14.60
CA ALA A 182 21.24 -4.13 15.94
C ALA A 182 22.03 -5.46 15.95
N SER A 183 21.95 -6.26 14.88
CA SER A 183 22.65 -7.54 14.75
C SER A 183 23.91 -7.49 13.90
N ASP A 184 24.27 -6.34 13.31
CA ASP A 184 25.54 -6.16 12.60
C ASP A 184 26.68 -5.88 13.61
N PRO A 185 27.62 -6.83 13.81
CA PRO A 185 28.73 -6.65 14.76
C PRO A 185 29.82 -5.70 14.23
N SER A 186 29.63 -5.10 13.05
CA SER A 186 30.62 -4.20 12.44
C SER A 186 30.72 -2.83 13.13
N ASP A 187 29.65 -2.37 13.81
CA ASP A 187 29.66 -1.08 14.51
C ASP A 187 30.27 -1.17 15.92
N ALA A 188 30.19 -2.32 16.57
CA ALA A 188 30.78 -2.58 17.89
C ALA A 188 32.33 -2.59 17.87
N ARG A 189 32.96 -2.88 16.71
CA ARG A 189 34.43 -2.92 16.60
C ARG A 189 35.08 -1.56 16.35
N ARG A 190 34.29 -0.50 16.09
CA ARG A 190 34.84 0.83 15.82
C ARG A 190 35.14 1.63 17.09
N THR A 191 34.63 1.19 18.24
CA THR A 191 34.76 1.89 19.52
C THR A 191 35.90 1.38 20.41
N GLU A 192 36.55 0.25 20.07
CA GLU A 192 37.63 -0.33 20.90
C GLU A 192 39.06 0.00 20.40
N MET A 193 39.23 0.78 19.33
CA MET A 193 40.55 1.15 18.78
C MET A 193 40.97 2.61 19.02
N VAL A 194 40.54 3.18 20.15
CA VAL A 194 41.11 4.42 20.69
C VAL A 194 41.41 4.20 22.17
N GLY A 195 42.57 3.61 22.43
CA GLY A 195 43.15 3.39 23.76
C GLY A 195 44.64 3.18 23.65
#